data_AF-A0A2N8M7I2-F1
#
_entry.id   AF-A0A2N8M7I2-F1
#
_cell.length_a   1.000
_cell.length_b   1.000
_cell.length_c   1.000
_cell.angle_alpha   90.00
_cell.angle_beta   90.00
_cell.angle_gamma   90.00
#
_symmetry.space_group_name_H-M   'P 1'
#
loop_
_entity.id
_entity.type
_entity.pdbx_description
1 polymer ?
#
loop_
_entity_poly.entity_id
_entity_poly.type
_entity_poly.pdbx_seq_one_letter_code
_entity_poly.pdbx_strand_id
1 'polypeptide(L)'
;MNHLEPAAIVPGGSSGRLVVVSNRVPLAASSAAPAAGGLAVALKAALKARGGLWFGWSGKTSERSPPACQWGTFGSLTYAVSDLSRRDIEQYYHGFANQALWPICHYRLDLADLSECNAAAYFRVNEQFARQLHKMLRPDD
;
A
#
# COMPACT_ATOMS: atom_id res chain seq x y z
N MET A 1 -11.66 24.56 48.54
CA MET A 1 -12.28 24.46 47.21
C MET A 1 -11.15 24.18 46.23
N ASN A 2 -11.04 22.92 45.80
CA ASN A 2 -9.93 22.42 44.97
C ASN A 2 -10.09 22.91 43.53
N HIS A 3 -9.08 23.61 43.03
CA HIS A 3 -8.88 23.81 41.61
C HIS A 3 -8.34 22.51 41.02
N LEU A 4 -9.11 21.89 40.11
CA LEU A 4 -8.65 20.78 39.29
C LEU A 4 -7.86 21.37 38.11
N GLU A 5 -6.55 21.15 38.08
CA GLU A 5 -5.75 21.35 36.87
C GLU A 5 -6.13 20.28 35.83
N PRO A 6 -6.20 20.64 34.52
CA PRO A 6 -6.35 19.64 33.48
C PRO A 6 -5.07 18.80 33.41
N ALA A 7 -5.23 17.48 33.56
CA ALA A 7 -4.14 16.52 33.45
C ALA A 7 -3.38 16.73 32.12
N ALA A 8 -2.10 17.08 32.23
CA ALA A 8 -1.18 17.06 31.12
C ALA A 8 -1.17 15.63 30.55
N ILE A 9 -1.49 15.50 29.26
CA ILE A 9 -1.26 14.26 28.53
C ILE A 9 0.25 14.07 28.46
N VAL A 10 0.80 13.24 29.33
CA VAL A 10 2.17 12.75 29.23
C VAL A 10 2.20 11.83 27.99
N PRO A 11 3.00 12.11 26.94
CA PRO A 11 3.15 11.18 25.84
C PRO A 11 4.01 10.01 26.33
N GLY A 12 3.36 9.01 26.90
CA GLY A 12 3.98 7.77 27.37
C GLY A 12 4.17 6.77 26.23
N GLY A 13 5.40 6.31 26.05
CA GLY A 13 5.77 5.09 25.31
C GLY A 13 5.94 5.28 23.80
N SER A 14 7.01 4.70 23.24
CA SER A 14 7.36 4.71 21.81
C SER A 14 6.14 4.40 20.93
N SER A 15 5.50 5.43 20.38
CA SER A 15 4.39 5.23 19.44
C SER A 15 4.98 4.67 18.16
N GLY A 16 4.77 3.38 17.93
CA GLY A 16 5.17 2.69 16.72
C GLY A 16 4.75 3.43 15.45
N ARG A 17 5.56 3.31 14.41
CA ARG A 17 5.35 4.02 13.14
C ARG A 17 4.25 3.31 12.35
N LEU A 18 3.19 4.03 11.96
CA LEU A 18 2.15 3.47 11.10
C LEU A 18 2.71 3.04 9.73
N VAL A 19 2.61 1.75 9.43
CA VAL A 19 2.94 1.19 8.10
C VAL A 19 1.66 0.86 7.34
N VAL A 20 1.45 1.55 6.23
CA VAL A 20 0.33 1.34 5.32
C VAL A 20 0.83 0.60 4.09
N VAL A 21 0.16 -0.51 3.75
CA VAL A 21 0.42 -1.29 2.54
C VAL A 21 -0.85 -1.29 1.70
N SER A 22 -0.79 -0.77 0.48
CA SER A 22 -1.91 -0.81 -0.45
C SER A 22 -1.41 -1.13 -1.85
N ASN A 23 -2.31 -1.65 -2.69
CA ASN A 23 -1.91 -1.98 -4.05
C ASN A 23 -1.41 -0.73 -4.80
N ARG A 24 -2.09 0.42 -4.71
CA ARG A 24 -1.63 1.68 -5.34
C ARG A 24 -1.18 2.70 -4.30
N VAL A 25 -0.09 3.41 -4.59
CA VAL A 25 0.41 4.55 -3.81
C VAL A 25 0.23 5.84 -4.62
N PRO A 26 -0.51 6.85 -4.13
CA PRO A 26 -0.68 8.11 -4.83
C PRO A 26 0.58 8.98 -4.63
N LEU A 27 1.54 8.86 -5.54
CA LEU A 27 2.74 9.70 -5.51
C LEU A 27 2.39 11.15 -5.84
N ALA A 28 2.85 12.10 -5.00
CA ALA A 28 2.53 13.52 -5.11
C ALA A 28 3.02 14.20 -6.41
N ALA A 29 3.93 13.56 -7.16
CA ALA A 29 4.60 14.13 -8.33
C ALA A 29 4.01 13.70 -9.69
N SER A 30 3.01 12.82 -9.73
CA SER A 30 2.38 12.44 -11.01
C SER A 30 1.19 13.36 -11.31
N SER A 31 1.30 14.13 -12.39
CA SER A 31 0.21 14.92 -13.01
C SER A 31 -0.93 14.06 -13.58
N ALA A 32 -0.77 12.73 -13.59
CA ALA A 32 -1.87 11.81 -13.79
C ALA A 32 -2.76 11.88 -12.56
N ALA A 33 -3.99 12.36 -12.74
CA ALA A 33 -4.99 12.51 -11.69
C ALA A 33 -4.91 11.34 -10.69
N PRO A 34 -4.82 11.61 -9.38
CA PRO A 34 -4.79 10.53 -8.41
C PRO A 34 -6.01 9.66 -8.70
N ALA A 35 -5.81 8.35 -8.88
CA ALA A 35 -6.91 7.41 -8.80
C ALA A 35 -7.48 7.55 -7.39
N ALA A 36 -8.40 8.49 -7.22
CA ALA A 36 -8.97 8.91 -5.95
C ALA A 36 -10.01 7.87 -5.55
N GLY A 37 -9.54 6.64 -5.31
CA GLY A 37 -10.31 5.66 -4.58
C GLY A 37 -10.41 6.11 -3.13
N GLY A 38 -11.56 5.89 -2.49
CA GLY A 38 -11.80 6.28 -1.10
C GLY A 38 -10.72 5.81 -0.12
N LEU A 39 -10.05 4.69 -0.43
CA LEU A 39 -8.89 4.18 0.29
C LEU A 39 -7.74 5.20 0.38
N ALA A 40 -7.32 5.77 -0.75
CA ALA A 40 -6.19 6.70 -0.79
C ALA A 40 -6.47 7.99 -0.01
N VAL A 41 -7.73 8.47 -0.08
CA VAL A 41 -8.17 9.66 0.66
C VAL A 41 -8.18 9.39 2.17
N ALA A 42 -8.78 8.26 2.59
CA ALA A 42 -8.87 7.88 3.99
C ALA A 42 -7.48 7.67 4.63
N LEU A 43 -6.59 6.96 3.95
CA LEU A 43 -5.25 6.65 4.48
C LEU A 43 -4.34 7.89 4.56
N LYS A 44 -4.47 8.82 3.60
CA LYS A 44 -3.67 10.04 3.59
C LYS A 44 -3.93 10.93 4.81
N ALA A 45 -5.17 10.96 5.32
CA ALA A 45 -5.51 11.71 6.53
C ALA A 45 -4.80 11.12 7.77
N ALA A 46 -4.85 9.79 7.94
CA ALA A 46 -4.18 9.10 9.04
C ALA A 46 -2.65 9.26 9.00
N LEU A 47 -2.04 9.08 7.83
CA LEU A 47 -0.60 9.21 7.63
C LEU A 47 -0.09 10.64 7.80
N LYS A 48 -0.88 11.67 7.42
CA LYS A 48 -0.52 13.06 7.70
C LYS A 48 -0.45 13.39 9.19
N ALA A 49 -1.35 12.81 9.99
CA ALA A 49 -1.42 13.08 11.42
C ALA A 49 -0.29 12.42 12.21
N ARG A 50 0.12 11.20 11.83
CA ARG A 50 1.10 10.39 12.57
C ARG A 50 2.48 10.31 11.93
N GLY A 51 2.62 10.70 10.66
CA GLY A 51 3.74 10.26 9.84
C GLY A 51 3.65 8.76 9.54
N GLY A 52 4.65 8.20 8.87
CA GLY A 52 4.68 6.76 8.65
C GLY A 52 5.41 6.29 7.41
N LEU A 53 5.14 5.04 7.03
CA LEU A 53 5.54 4.43 5.78
C LEU A 53 4.29 4.08 4.96
N TRP A 54 4.26 4.49 3.70
CA TRP A 54 3.27 4.00 2.74
C TRP A 54 3.97 3.21 1.63
N PHE A 55 3.76 1.90 1.64
CA PHE A 55 4.31 0.96 0.67
C PHE A 55 3.25 0.48 -0.35
N GLY A 56 3.66 0.29 -1.61
CA GLY A 56 2.81 -0.32 -2.64
C GLY A 56 3.31 -0.14 -4.08
N TRP A 57 2.41 -0.24 -5.07
CA TRP A 57 2.75 -0.03 -6.47
C TRP A 57 2.61 1.46 -6.87
N SER A 58 3.62 1.98 -7.58
CA SER A 58 3.67 3.40 -7.94
C SER A 58 2.62 3.87 -8.93
N GLY A 59 2.14 2.99 -9.82
CA GLY A 59 1.66 3.49 -11.11
C GLY A 59 2.20 2.69 -12.28
N LYS A 60 3.51 2.46 -12.23
CA LYS A 60 4.34 2.31 -13.43
C LYS A 60 4.78 0.88 -13.68
N THR A 61 5.15 0.64 -14.92
CA THR A 61 5.74 -0.62 -15.37
C THR A 61 7.25 -0.59 -15.17
N SER A 62 7.84 -1.72 -14.77
CA SER A 62 9.29 -1.93 -14.77
C SER A 62 9.71 -2.97 -15.81
N GLU A 63 10.82 -2.72 -16.49
CA GLU A 63 11.50 -3.73 -17.33
C GLU A 63 12.53 -4.54 -16.52
N ARG A 64 12.73 -4.22 -15.23
CA ARG A 64 13.66 -4.95 -14.34
C ARG A 64 12.98 -6.15 -13.70
N SER A 65 13.75 -7.23 -13.52
CA SER A 65 13.33 -8.43 -12.80
C SER A 65 14.40 -8.84 -11.77
N PRO A 66 14.12 -8.78 -10.45
CA PRO A 66 12.94 -8.19 -9.85
C PRO A 66 12.93 -6.64 -9.96
N PRO A 67 11.75 -6.01 -9.98
CA PRO A 67 11.62 -4.57 -9.87
C PRO A 67 12.36 -4.01 -8.65
N ALA A 68 13.06 -2.89 -8.84
CA ALA A 68 13.71 -2.19 -7.74
C ALA A 68 12.67 -1.39 -6.94
N CYS A 69 12.72 -1.51 -5.61
CA CYS A 69 11.93 -0.65 -4.72
C CYS A 69 12.59 0.73 -4.66
N GLN A 70 11.82 1.78 -4.94
CA GLN A 70 12.22 3.17 -4.81
C GLN A 70 11.55 3.76 -3.59
N TRP A 71 12.22 4.63 -2.84
CA TRP A 71 11.63 5.26 -1.68
C TRP A 71 12.12 6.70 -1.50
N GLY A 72 11.30 7.51 -0.85
CA GLY A 72 11.60 8.92 -0.58
C GLY A 72 10.72 9.46 0.55
N THR A 73 11.25 10.42 1.30
CA THR A 73 10.57 11.03 2.44
C THR A 73 10.11 12.44 2.09
N PHE A 74 8.84 12.74 2.40
CA PHE A 74 8.24 14.06 2.25
C PHE A 74 7.59 14.45 3.57
N GLY A 75 8.23 15.37 4.31
CA GLY A 75 7.83 15.68 5.68
C GLY A 75 7.99 14.46 6.60
N SER A 76 6.93 14.09 7.32
CA SER A 76 6.91 12.94 8.23
C SER A 76 6.56 11.61 7.56
N LEU A 77 6.34 11.58 6.24
CA LEU A 77 5.88 10.41 5.51
C LEU A 77 6.95 9.90 4.54
N THR A 78 7.29 8.62 4.68
CA THR A 78 8.09 7.88 3.70
C THR A 78 7.16 7.16 2.73
N TYR A 79 7.34 7.40 1.44
CA TYR A 79 6.71 6.61 0.39
C TYR A 79 7.72 5.60 -0.11
N ALA A 80 7.30 4.35 -0.23
CA ALA A 80 8.07 3.26 -0.80
C ALA A 80 7.25 2.60 -1.90
N VAL A 81 7.81 2.49 -3.08
CA VAL A 81 7.09 1.93 -4.23
C VAL A 81 7.91 0.88 -4.94
N SER A 82 7.28 -0.24 -5.26
CA SER A 82 7.80 -1.20 -6.22
C SER A 82 6.96 -1.16 -7.47
N ASP A 83 7.60 -0.94 -8.60
CA ASP A 83 6.96 -1.10 -9.90
C ASP A 83 6.69 -2.58 -10.18
N LEU A 84 5.80 -2.85 -11.14
CA LEU A 84 5.43 -4.20 -11.55
C LEU A 84 5.85 -4.41 -13.00
N SER A 85 6.22 -5.64 -13.37
CA SER A 85 6.42 -5.95 -14.79
C SER A 85 5.09 -5.88 -15.55
N ARG A 86 5.11 -5.75 -16.89
CA ARG A 86 3.87 -5.81 -17.69
C ARG A 86 3.08 -7.08 -17.42
N ARG A 87 3.79 -8.21 -17.29
CA ARG A 87 3.21 -9.51 -16.98
C ARG A 87 2.54 -9.53 -15.60
N ASP A 88 3.17 -8.93 -14.58
CA ASP A 88 2.57 -8.84 -13.25
C ASP A 88 1.34 -7.94 -13.23
N ILE A 89 1.38 -6.83 -13.96
CA ILE A 89 0.21 -5.95 -14.10
C ILE A 89 -0.97 -6.72 -14.70
N GLU A 90 -0.72 -7.50 -15.74
CA GLU A 90 -1.75 -8.33 -16.37
C GLU A 90 -2.25 -9.44 -15.45
N GLN A 91 -1.36 -10.23 -14.87
CA GLN A 91 -1.77 -11.47 -14.18
C GLN A 91 -2.19 -11.24 -12.72
N TYR A 92 -1.52 -10.34 -11.99
CA TYR A 92 -1.84 -10.02 -10.60
C TYR A 92 -2.94 -8.96 -10.50
N TYR A 93 -2.80 -7.82 -11.17
CA TYR A 93 -3.72 -6.70 -11.00
C TYR A 93 -4.96 -6.82 -11.87
N HIS A 94 -4.81 -6.91 -13.20
CA HIS A 94 -5.97 -7.06 -14.09
C HIS A 94 -6.59 -8.44 -14.00
N GLY A 95 -5.76 -9.47 -13.86
CA GLY A 95 -6.13 -10.87 -13.68
C GLY A 95 -6.72 -11.12 -12.30
N PHE A 96 -6.00 -11.81 -11.42
CA PHE A 96 -6.63 -12.38 -10.23
C PHE A 96 -7.32 -11.34 -9.32
N ALA A 97 -6.73 -10.16 -9.12
CA ALA A 97 -7.34 -9.15 -8.26
C ALA A 97 -8.66 -8.59 -8.82
N ASN A 98 -8.74 -8.30 -10.12
CA ASN A 98 -9.89 -7.60 -10.72
C ASN A 98 -10.82 -8.50 -11.57
N GLN A 99 -10.36 -9.65 -12.04
CA GLN A 99 -11.19 -10.65 -12.74
C GLN A 99 -11.64 -11.79 -11.83
N ALA A 100 -11.00 -12.05 -10.68
CA ALA A 100 -11.48 -13.05 -9.71
C ALA A 100 -11.99 -12.39 -8.41
N LEU A 101 -11.09 -11.81 -7.61
CA LEU A 101 -11.43 -11.34 -6.27
C LEU A 101 -12.47 -10.23 -6.28
N TRP A 102 -12.33 -9.23 -7.17
CA TRP A 102 -13.29 -8.13 -7.24
C TRP A 102 -14.72 -8.61 -7.55
N PRO A 103 -15.01 -9.38 -8.62
CA PRO A 103 -16.34 -9.94 -8.85
C PRO A 103 -16.87 -10.79 -7.69
N ILE A 104 -16.05 -11.66 -7.10
CA ILE A 104 -16.45 -12.52 -5.97
C ILE A 104 -16.88 -11.67 -4.77
N CYS A 105 -16.06 -10.68 -4.38
CA CYS A 105 -16.37 -9.78 -3.27
C CYS A 105 -17.59 -8.88 -3.54
N HIS A 106 -18.02 -8.76 -4.80
CA HIS A 106 -19.19 -7.99 -5.20
C HIS A 106 -20.37 -8.87 -5.65
N TYR A 107 -20.37 -10.16 -5.27
CA TYR A 107 -21.45 -11.11 -5.55
C TYR A 107 -21.76 -11.29 -7.05
N ARG A 108 -20.77 -11.07 -7.92
CA ARG A 108 -20.84 -11.25 -9.37
C ARG A 108 -20.03 -12.48 -9.79
N LEU A 109 -20.39 -13.64 -9.25
CA LEU A 109 -19.72 -14.91 -9.55
C LEU A 109 -19.76 -15.25 -11.05
N ASP A 110 -20.77 -14.76 -11.77
CA ASP A 110 -20.91 -14.88 -13.23
C ASP A 110 -19.79 -14.18 -14.01
N LEU A 111 -19.09 -13.22 -13.40
CA LEU A 111 -17.97 -12.48 -14.00
C LEU A 111 -16.60 -12.97 -13.50
N ALA A 112 -16.55 -13.95 -12.59
CA ALA A 112 -15.32 -14.38 -11.96
C ALA A 112 -14.52 -15.35 -12.86
N ASP A 113 -13.24 -15.06 -13.09
CA ASP A 113 -12.28 -15.93 -13.77
C ASP A 113 -11.20 -16.44 -12.80
N LEU A 114 -11.25 -17.73 -12.48
CA LEU A 114 -10.36 -18.42 -11.53
C LEU A 114 -9.15 -19.08 -12.22
N SER A 115 -8.47 -18.36 -13.13
CA SER A 115 -7.23 -18.82 -13.74
C SER A 115 -6.14 -19.14 -12.71
N GLU A 116 -5.66 -20.39 -12.70
CA GLU A 116 -4.55 -20.83 -11.83
C GLU A 116 -3.25 -20.06 -12.10
N CYS A 117 -3.00 -19.69 -13.35
CA CYS A 117 -1.83 -18.90 -13.72
C CYS A 117 -1.88 -17.50 -13.09
N ASN A 118 -3.06 -16.88 -13.11
CA ASN A 118 -3.29 -15.58 -12.47
C ASN A 118 -3.21 -15.70 -10.94
N ALA A 119 -3.76 -16.77 -10.36
CA ALA A 119 -3.65 -17.04 -8.93
C ALA A 119 -2.19 -17.20 -8.48
N ALA A 120 -1.39 -17.99 -9.22
CA ALA A 120 0.03 -18.17 -8.94
C ALA A 120 0.81 -16.85 -9.05
N ALA A 121 0.53 -16.04 -10.08
CA ALA A 121 1.10 -14.70 -10.19
C ALA A 121 0.68 -13.80 -9.01
N TYR A 122 -0.56 -13.93 -8.55
CA TYR A 122 -1.07 -13.12 -7.46
C TYR A 122 -0.31 -13.35 -6.15
N PHE A 123 -0.13 -14.62 -5.77
CA PHE A 123 0.63 -14.97 -4.57
C PHE A 123 2.10 -14.58 -4.71
N ARG A 124 2.73 -14.83 -5.88
CA ARG A 124 4.12 -14.45 -6.13
C ARG A 124 4.37 -12.95 -5.98
N VAL A 125 3.49 -12.11 -6.52
CA VAL A 125 3.62 -10.64 -6.42
C VAL A 125 3.44 -10.16 -4.97
N ASN A 126 2.47 -10.71 -4.23
CA ASN A 126 2.31 -10.40 -2.80
C ASN A 126 3.55 -10.79 -1.99
N GLU A 127 4.15 -11.95 -2.27
CA GLU A 127 5.37 -12.40 -1.61
C GLU A 127 6.58 -11.49 -1.95
N GLN A 128 6.67 -11.01 -3.19
CA GLN A 128 7.66 -10.01 -3.60
C GLN A 128 7.49 -8.69 -2.82
N PHE A 129 6.26 -8.19 -2.73
CA PHE A 129 5.94 -6.99 -1.94
C PHE A 129 6.32 -7.17 -0.48
N ALA A 130 5.96 -8.31 0.13
CA ALA A 130 6.32 -8.62 1.51
C ALA A 130 7.85 -8.63 1.71
N ARG A 131 8.61 -9.28 0.81
CA ARG A 131 10.08 -9.29 0.86
C ARG A 131 10.71 -7.91 0.74
N GLN A 132 10.14 -7.03 -0.08
CA GLN A 132 10.64 -5.66 -0.24
C GLN A 132 10.30 -4.82 1.00
N LEU A 133 9.06 -4.90 1.49
CA LEU A 133 8.61 -4.20 2.68
C LEU A 133 9.40 -4.60 3.92
N HIS A 134 9.66 -5.90 4.11
CA HIS A 134 10.35 -6.42 5.29
C HIS A 134 11.72 -5.75 5.51
N LYS A 135 12.43 -5.38 4.45
CA LYS A 135 13.73 -4.68 4.52
C LYS A 135 13.62 -3.26 5.09
N MET A 136 12.41 -2.71 5.20
CA MET A 136 12.11 -1.36 5.65
C MET A 136 11.39 -1.33 7.00
N LEU A 137 11.04 -2.51 7.53
CA LEU A 137 10.34 -2.64 8.80
C LEU A 137 11.33 -2.51 9.97
N ARG A 138 10.81 -1.99 11.08
CA ARG A 138 11.47 -1.88 12.38
C ARG A 138 10.73 -2.76 13.39
N PRO A 139 11.38 -3.16 14.50
CA PRO A 139 10.73 -4.00 15.52
C PRO A 139 9.47 -3.38 16.16
N ASP A 140 9.33 -2.06 16.10
CA ASP A 140 8.24 -1.29 16.71
C ASP A 140 7.27 -0.67 15.67
N ASP A 141 7.34 -1.10 14.41
CA ASP A 141 6.35 -0.72 13.38
C ASP A 141 4.98 -1.41 13.57
#